data_AF-A0AAX6NDS3-F1
#
_entry.id   AF-A0AAX6NDS3-F1
#
_cell.length_a   1.000
_cell.length_b   1.000
_cell.length_c   1.000
_cell.angle_alpha   90.00
_cell.angle_beta   90.00
_cell.angle_gamma   90.00
#
_symmetry.space_group_name_H-M   'P 1'
#
loop_
_entity.id
_entity.type
_entity.pdbx_description
1 polymer ?
#
loop_
_entity_poly.entity_id
_entity_poly.type
_entity_poly.pdbx_seq_one_letter_code
_entity_poly.pdbx_strand_id
1 'polypeptide(L)'
;MAQKEEAPLDLVIVRSLIIDMYGRYGMEQQLKSTRPGVLATMFEDWQERVSIELLHKGLINEVYKAENYNKLGDYDAQVLLNEKFLCDYDDYR
;
A
#
# COMPACT_ATOMS: atom_id res chain seq x y z
N MET A 1 -14.53 4.52 21.97
CA MET A 1 -13.88 3.94 20.77
C MET A 1 -13.30 5.12 20.02
N ALA A 2 -11.98 5.21 19.89
CA ALA A 2 -11.35 6.31 19.14
C ALA A 2 -11.79 6.21 17.68
N GLN A 3 -12.14 7.34 17.05
CA GLN A 3 -12.31 7.40 15.59
C GLN A 3 -10.97 6.96 14.98
N LYS A 4 -10.95 5.80 14.30
CA LYS A 4 -9.83 5.45 13.42
C LYS A 4 -9.77 6.57 12.38
N GLU A 5 -8.62 7.21 12.26
CA GLU A 5 -8.36 8.17 11.20
C GLU A 5 -8.57 7.48 9.85
N GLU A 6 -9.34 8.10 8.96
CA GLU A 6 -9.65 7.52 7.66
C GLU A 6 -8.38 7.48 6.81
N ALA A 7 -8.09 6.33 6.20
CA ALA A 7 -6.89 6.17 5.39
C ALA A 7 -6.91 7.13 4.17
N PRO A 8 -5.77 7.69 3.76
CA PRO A 8 -5.67 8.53 2.57
C PRO A 8 -6.20 7.82 1.30
N LEU A 9 -6.84 8.57 0.40
CA LEU A 9 -7.50 8.01 -0.79
C LEU A 9 -6.54 7.25 -1.71
N ASP A 10 -5.33 7.75 -1.90
CA ASP A 10 -4.24 7.11 -2.64
C ASP A 10 -3.89 5.73 -2.05
N LEU A 11 -3.77 5.65 -0.72
CA LEU A 11 -3.53 4.38 -0.02
C LEU A 11 -4.69 3.41 -0.19
N VAL A 12 -5.93 3.89 -0.07
CA VAL A 12 -7.14 3.08 -0.28
C VAL A 12 -7.17 2.45 -1.67
N ILE A 13 -6.84 3.22 -2.71
CA ILE A 13 -6.77 2.73 -4.10
C ILE A 13 -5.68 1.65 -4.23
N VAL A 14 -4.48 1.88 -3.70
CA VAL A 14 -3.38 0.90 -3.77
C VAL A 14 -3.75 -0.40 -3.05
N ARG A 15 -4.33 -0.32 -1.84
CA ARG A 15 -4.82 -1.49 -1.10
C ARG A 15 -5.84 -2.28 -1.91
N SER A 16 -6.80 -1.59 -2.53
CA SER A 16 -7.82 -2.23 -3.38
C SER A 16 -7.20 -2.99 -4.57
N LEU A 17 -6.18 -2.42 -5.22
CA LEU A 17 -5.46 -3.08 -6.31
C LEU A 17 -4.69 -4.31 -5.83
N ILE A 18 -4.02 -4.23 -4.68
CA ILE A 18 -3.30 -5.36 -4.08
C ILE A 18 -4.26 -6.53 -3.78
N ILE A 19 -5.43 -6.23 -3.22
CA ILE A 19 -6.45 -7.24 -2.94
C ILE A 19 -6.97 -7.87 -4.23
N ASP A 20 -7.24 -7.09 -5.27
CA ASP A 20 -7.69 -7.66 -6.54
C ASP A 20 -6.61 -8.57 -7.14
N MET A 21 -5.33 -8.19 -7.08
CA MET A 21 -4.20 -9.05 -7.47
C MET A 21 -4.10 -10.35 -6.66
N TYR A 22 -4.25 -10.26 -5.34
CA TYR A 22 -4.17 -11.43 -4.46
C TYR A 22 -5.37 -12.35 -4.65
N GLY A 23 -6.59 -11.81 -4.62
CA GLY A 23 -7.83 -12.56 -4.67
C GLY A 23 -8.21 -13.04 -6.07
N ARG A 24 -8.27 -12.13 -7.05
CA ARG A 24 -8.77 -12.45 -8.41
C ARG A 24 -7.72 -13.16 -9.26
N TYR A 25 -6.46 -12.72 -9.15
CA TYR A 25 -5.39 -13.21 -10.02
C TYR A 25 -4.45 -14.22 -9.34
N GLY A 26 -4.65 -14.51 -8.04
CA GLY A 26 -3.86 -15.49 -7.30
C GLY A 26 -2.37 -15.12 -7.21
N MET A 27 -2.03 -13.84 -7.35
CA MET A 27 -0.63 -13.37 -7.40
C MET A 27 0.02 -13.28 -6.03
N GLU A 28 -0.70 -13.61 -4.95
CA GLU A 28 -0.22 -13.51 -3.58
C GLU A 28 1.12 -14.23 -3.38
N GLN A 29 1.24 -15.49 -3.84
CA GLN A 29 2.49 -16.23 -3.71
C GLN A 29 3.64 -15.63 -4.51
N GLN A 30 3.35 -15.09 -5.70
CA GLN A 30 4.36 -14.44 -6.54
C GLN A 30 4.89 -13.17 -5.87
N LEU A 31 3.99 -12.36 -5.30
CA LEU A 31 4.37 -11.13 -4.59
C LEU A 31 5.09 -11.46 -3.28
N LYS A 32 4.62 -12.45 -2.51
CA LYS A 32 5.31 -12.94 -1.29
C LYS A 32 6.68 -13.60 -1.55
N SER A 33 6.96 -14.04 -2.78
CA SER A 33 8.29 -14.53 -3.16
C SER A 33 9.32 -13.40 -3.35
N THR A 34 8.84 -12.16 -3.47
CA THR A 34 9.69 -10.97 -3.52
C THR A 34 10.18 -10.63 -2.11
N ARG A 35 11.44 -10.22 -1.98
CA ARG A 35 11.99 -9.78 -0.69
C ARG A 35 11.11 -8.67 -0.08
N PRO A 36 10.67 -8.79 1.19
CA PRO A 36 9.69 -7.87 1.80
C PRO A 36 10.04 -6.39 1.64
N GLY A 37 11.29 -5.98 1.86
CA GLY A 37 11.70 -4.58 1.69
C GLY A 37 11.58 -4.05 0.26
N VAL A 38 11.77 -4.92 -0.74
CA VAL A 38 11.57 -4.57 -2.16
C VAL A 38 10.08 -4.45 -2.46
N LEU A 39 9.27 -5.39 -1.96
CA LEU A 39 7.83 -5.37 -2.12
C LEU A 39 7.20 -4.13 -1.46
N ALA A 40 7.64 -3.79 -0.25
CA ALA A 40 7.23 -2.58 0.45
C ALA A 40 7.56 -1.32 -0.34
N THR A 41 8.80 -1.20 -0.83
CA THR A 41 9.22 -0.06 -1.68
C THR A 41 8.35 0.04 -2.94
N MET A 42 8.02 -1.09 -3.56
CA MET A 42 7.15 -1.10 -4.74
C MET A 42 5.74 -0.58 -4.43
N PHE A 43 5.17 -0.95 -3.29
CA PHE A 43 3.85 -0.45 -2.88
C PHE A 43 3.86 1.03 -2.50
N GLU A 44 4.94 1.52 -1.88
CA GLU A 44 5.18 2.96 -1.66
C GLU A 44 5.21 3.73 -2.99
N ASP A 45 5.99 3.24 -3.96
CA ASP A 45 6.10 3.87 -5.29
C ASP A 45 4.75 3.92 -6.00
N TRP A 46 3.91 2.89 -5.82
CA TRP A 46 2.55 2.89 -6.36
C TRP A 46 1.67 3.93 -5.69
N GLN A 47 1.75 4.08 -4.37
CA GLN A 47 1.01 5.09 -3.64
C GLN A 47 1.41 6.50 -4.10
N GLU A 48 2.71 6.79 -4.21
CA GLU A 48 3.16 8.08 -4.74
C GLU A 48 2.62 8.33 -6.15
N ARG A 49 2.71 7.35 -7.06
CA ARG A 49 2.17 7.47 -8.42
C ARG A 49 0.67 7.75 -8.45
N VAL A 50 -0.12 7.05 -7.63
CA VAL A 50 -1.55 7.30 -7.51
C VAL A 50 -1.80 8.72 -6.99
N SER A 51 -1.07 9.15 -5.96
CA SER A 51 -1.22 10.49 -5.39
C SER A 51 -0.90 11.61 -6.39
N ILE A 52 0.10 11.42 -7.27
CA ILE A 52 0.41 12.36 -8.36
C ILE A 52 -0.81 12.55 -9.28
N GLU A 53 -1.42 11.45 -9.70
CA GLU A 53 -2.61 11.50 -10.56
C GLU A 53 -3.82 12.12 -9.85
N LEU A 54 -4.04 11.80 -8.57
CA LEU A 54 -5.12 12.38 -7.77
C LEU A 54 -4.94 13.90 -7.60
N LEU A 55 -3.71 14.37 -7.37
CA LEU A 55 -3.40 15.79 -7.28
C LEU A 55 -3.66 16.49 -8.61
N HIS A 56 -3.24 15.90 -9.74
CA HIS A 56 -3.52 16.45 -11.07
C HIS A 56 -5.02 16.58 -11.37
N LYS A 57 -5.86 15.75 -10.73
CA LYS A 57 -7.34 15.83 -10.82
C LYS A 57 -7.97 16.73 -9.75
N GLY A 58 -7.19 17.30 -8.84
CA GLY A 58 -7.68 18.13 -7.74
C GLY A 58 -8.44 17.36 -6.66
N LEU A 59 -8.19 16.05 -6.52
CA LEU A 59 -8.86 15.19 -5.54
C LEU A 59 -8.14 15.15 -4.18
N ILE A 60 -6.85 15.48 -4.16
CA ILE A 60 -6.04 15.66 -2.95
C ILE A 60 -5.22 16.94 -3.10
N ASN A 61 -4.66 17.44 -2.00
CA ASN A 61 -3.95 18.73 -1.98
C ASN A 61 -2.42 18.59 -2.04
N GLU A 62 -1.89 17.38 -1.81
CA GLU A 62 -0.45 17.13 -1.79
C GLU A 62 -0.11 15.75 -2.34
N VAL A 63 1.13 15.59 -2.81
CA VAL A 63 1.67 14.31 -3.29
C VAL A 63 2.21 13.53 -2.11
N TYR A 64 1.80 12.27 -1.98
CA TYR A 64 2.42 11.33 -1.06
C TYR A 64 3.85 11.01 -1.53
N LYS A 65 4.83 11.08 -0.62
CA LYS A 65 6.24 10.81 -0.93
C LYS A 65 6.60 9.38 -0.56
N ALA A 66 7.01 8.59 -1.54
CA ALA A 66 7.39 7.20 -1.31
C ALA A 66 8.62 7.10 -0.41
N GLU A 67 8.59 6.15 0.54
CA GLU A 67 9.75 5.75 1.32
C GLU A 67 10.45 4.54 0.69
N ASN A 68 11.78 4.46 0.85
CA ASN A 68 12.57 3.36 0.30
C ASN A 68 12.96 2.38 1.40
N TYR A 69 12.38 1.18 1.34
CA TYR A 69 12.57 0.12 2.34
C TYR A 69 13.47 -1.02 1.86
N ASN A 70 14.22 -0.84 0.78
CA ASN A 70 15.10 -1.88 0.23
C ASN A 70 16.19 -2.38 1.19
N LYS A 71 16.49 -1.59 2.24
CA LYS A 71 17.48 -1.91 3.28
C LYS A 71 16.86 -2.25 4.63
N LEU A 72 15.53 -2.24 4.72
CA LEU A 72 14.81 -2.60 5.94
C LEU A 72 14.96 -4.11 6.17
N GLY A 73 15.04 -4.53 7.44
CA GLY A 73 15.09 -5.95 7.79
C GLY A 73 13.81 -6.65 7.33
N ASP A 74 13.91 -7.92 6.92
CA ASP A 74 12.77 -8.65 6.35
C ASP A 74 11.57 -8.72 7.32
N TYR A 75 11.83 -8.86 8.62
CA TYR A 75 10.79 -8.84 9.65
C TYR A 75 10.07 -7.49 9.70
N ASP A 76 10.82 -6.39 9.85
CA ASP A 76 10.25 -5.05 9.95
C ASP A 76 9.50 -4.65 8.67
N ALA A 77 10.04 -5.03 7.51
CA ALA A 77 9.38 -4.82 6.23
C ALA A 77 8.08 -5.64 6.09
N GLN A 78 8.05 -6.85 6.63
CA GLN A 78 6.84 -7.67 6.64
C GLN A 78 5.77 -7.10 7.57
N VAL A 79 6.17 -6.57 8.74
CA VAL A 79 5.27 -5.85 9.65
C VAL A 79 4.68 -4.63 8.94
N LEU A 80 5.52 -3.80 8.32
CA LEU A 80 5.08 -2.62 7.56
C LEU A 80 4.13 -2.97 6.42
N LEU A 81 4.44 -3.99 5.63
CA LEU A 81 3.56 -4.47 4.57
C LEU A 81 2.19 -4.84 5.12
N ASN A 82 2.16 -5.58 6.23
CA ASN A 82 0.92 -5.96 6.87
C ASN A 82 0.18 -4.72 7.36
N GLU A 83 0.75 -3.93 8.27
CA GLU A 83 0.06 -2.81 8.90
C GLU A 83 -0.40 -1.74 7.91
N LYS A 84 0.43 -1.43 6.90
CA LYS A 84 0.15 -0.36 5.96
C LYS A 84 -0.63 -0.80 4.74
N PHE A 85 -0.37 -1.97 4.16
CA PHE A 85 -0.93 -2.33 2.85
C PHE A 85 -1.90 -3.51 2.88
N LEU A 86 -1.78 -4.42 3.85
CA LEU A 86 -2.51 -5.71 3.82
C LEU A 86 -3.52 -5.89 4.96
N CYS A 87 -3.32 -5.23 6.11
CA CYS A 87 -4.19 -5.29 7.27
C CYS A 87 -5.31 -4.25 7.14
N ASP A 88 -6.48 -4.56 7.73
CA ASP A 88 -7.64 -3.66 7.89
C ASP A 88 -8.52 -3.35 6.66
N TYR A 89 -8.50 -4.14 5.57
CA TYR A 89 -9.48 -3.94 4.48
C TYR A 89 -10.76 -4.78 4.59
N ASP A 90 -10.88 -5.66 5.59
CA ASP A 90 -12.16 -6.32 5.92
C ASP A 90 -13.15 -5.37 6.64
N ASP A 91 -12.69 -4.23 7.18
CA ASP A 91 -13.52 -3.27 7.94
C ASP A 91 -14.33 -2.29 7.06
N TYR A 92 -14.11 -2.26 5.73
CA TYR A 92 -14.78 -1.32 4.80
C TYR A 92 -15.84 -2.00 3.91
N ARG A 93 -16.33 -3.19 4.28
CA ARG A 93 -17.43 -3.90 3.64
C ARG A 93 -18.72 -3.87 4.47
#